data_AF-A0A1D6L6Y7-F1
#
_entry.id   AF-A0A1D6L6Y7-F1
#
_cell.length_a   1.000
_cell.length_b   1.000
_cell.length_c   1.000
_cell.angle_alpha   90.00
_cell.angle_beta   90.00
_cell.angle_gamma   90.00
#
_symmetry.space_group_name_H-M   'P 1'
#
loop_
_entity.id
_entity.type
_entity.pdbx_description
1 polymer ?
#
loop_
_entity_poly.entity_id
_entity_poly.type
_entity_poly.pdbx_seq_one_letter_code
_entity_poly.pdbx_strand_id
1 'polypeptide(L)'
;MAPKHLNLFAAALLLLLLPSGSSATAVEYCKKGWDYPVKVSSVEVVPDPVVRGQPATFKISASTGNQSVLRLRGSYTLTMKLLGDSNEELTCISFGFSIGFVAPNPVI
;
A
#
# COMPACT_ATOMS: atom_id res chain seq x y z
N MET A 1 52.38 11.87 -17.98
CA MET A 1 51.77 11.13 -16.86
C MET A 1 50.54 11.93 -16.41
N ALA A 2 49.35 11.65 -16.95
CA ALA A 2 48.13 12.40 -16.63
C ALA A 2 47.26 11.57 -15.66
N PRO A 3 46.68 12.16 -14.60
CA PRO A 3 46.02 11.39 -13.57
C PRO A 3 44.64 10.94 -14.04
N LYS A 4 44.51 9.66 -14.41
CA LYS A 4 43.22 9.01 -14.72
C LYS A 4 42.26 8.91 -13.51
N HIS A 5 42.71 9.29 -12.32
CA HIS A 5 41.96 9.22 -11.07
C HIS A 5 40.93 10.36 -10.89
N LEU A 6 41.06 11.47 -11.62
CA LEU A 6 40.25 12.68 -11.39
C LEU A 6 38.80 12.54 -11.91
N ASN A 7 38.56 11.73 -12.94
CA ASN A 7 37.21 11.48 -13.48
C ASN A 7 36.40 10.45 -12.68
N LEU A 8 37.04 9.65 -11.83
CA LEU A 8 36.35 8.61 -11.06
C LEU A 8 35.63 9.18 -9.82
N PHE A 9 36.18 10.25 -9.22
CA PHE A 9 35.57 10.93 -8.07
C PHE A 9 34.34 11.76 -8.44
N ALA A 10 34.31 12.36 -9.64
CA ALA A 10 33.17 13.15 -10.10
C ALA A 10 31.92 12.29 -10.36
N ALA A 11 32.10 11.06 -10.87
CA ALA A 11 30.99 10.12 -11.09
C ALA A 11 30.38 9.61 -9.78
N ALA A 12 31.20 9.37 -8.75
CA ALA A 12 30.75 8.92 -7.44
C ALA A 12 29.92 9.98 -6.69
N LEU A 13 30.25 11.26 -6.86
CA LEU A 13 29.51 12.37 -6.25
C LEU A 13 28.13 12.59 -6.90
N LEU A 14 27.99 12.25 -8.19
CA LEU A 14 26.72 12.37 -8.92
C LEU A 14 25.72 11.24 -8.56
N LEU A 15 26.21 10.07 -8.15
CA LEU A 15 25.38 8.95 -7.67
C LEU A 15 24.74 9.20 -6.29
N LEU A 16 25.30 10.12 -5.49
CA LEU A 16 24.77 10.53 -4.17
C LEU A 16 23.57 11.49 -4.25
N LEU A 17 23.30 12.06 -5.43
CA LEU A 17 22.17 12.96 -5.68
C LEU A 17 20.91 12.24 -6.19
N LEU A 18 20.98 10.92 -6.37
CA LEU A 18 19.82 10.14 -6.79
C LEU A 18 18.90 9.94 -5.58
N PRO A 19 17.66 10.47 -5.57
CA PRO A 19 16.71 10.19 -4.52
C PRO A 19 16.47 8.68 -4.47
N SER A 20 16.73 8.07 -3.33
CA SER A 20 16.39 6.68 -3.02
C SER A 20 14.87 6.55 -2.91
N GLY A 21 14.20 6.59 -4.06
CA GLY A 21 12.78 6.30 -4.18
C GLY A 21 12.55 4.80 -4.11
N SER A 22 12.67 4.20 -2.93
CA SER A 22 12.18 2.84 -2.70
C SER A 22 10.72 2.92 -2.26
N SER A 23 9.81 3.17 -3.22
CA SER A 23 8.38 3.01 -2.95
C SER A 23 7.87 1.83 -3.77
N ALA A 24 7.83 0.68 -3.13
CA ALA A 24 7.12 -0.50 -3.58
C ALA A 24 6.61 -1.25 -2.34
N THR A 25 5.53 -0.74 -1.75
CA THR A 25 4.76 -1.49 -0.74
C THR A 25 3.97 -2.59 -1.46
N ALA A 26 4.65 -3.68 -1.78
CA ALA A 26 3.98 -4.88 -2.25
C ALA A 26 3.01 -5.36 -1.16
N VAL A 27 1.73 -5.52 -1.51
CA VAL A 27 0.72 -6.03 -0.57
C VAL A 27 1.01 -7.52 -0.32
N GLU A 28 1.41 -7.86 0.90
CA GLU A 28 1.57 -9.25 1.32
C GLU A 28 0.28 -9.77 1.97
N TYR A 29 -0.25 -10.87 1.44
CA TYR A 29 -1.39 -11.55 2.05
C TYR A 29 -0.91 -12.53 3.13
N CYS A 30 -1.60 -12.54 4.27
CA CYS A 30 -1.25 -13.40 5.41
C CYS A 30 -1.18 -14.89 5.03
N LYS A 31 -2.07 -15.36 4.15
CA LYS A 31 -2.05 -16.75 3.67
C LYS A 31 -1.70 -16.79 2.19
N LYS A 32 -0.51 -17.27 1.89
CA LYS A 32 0.00 -17.43 0.52
C LYS A 32 -0.81 -18.50 -0.22
N GLY A 33 -1.09 -18.26 -1.51
CA GLY A 33 -1.84 -19.19 -2.36
C GLY A 33 -3.36 -19.25 -2.12
N TRP A 34 -3.92 -18.34 -1.31
CA TRP A 34 -5.36 -18.29 -1.08
C TRP A 34 -6.08 -17.35 -2.04
N ASP A 35 -7.19 -17.84 -2.61
CA ASP A 35 -8.05 -17.03 -3.44
C ASP A 35 -9.03 -16.21 -2.59
N TYR A 36 -8.52 -15.16 -1.95
CA TYR A 36 -9.37 -14.21 -1.23
C TYR A 36 -10.35 -13.51 -2.20
N PRO A 37 -11.65 -13.40 -1.88
CA PRO A 37 -12.64 -12.81 -2.78
C PRO A 37 -12.50 -11.29 -2.93
N VAL A 38 -11.82 -10.64 -1.97
CA VAL A 38 -11.40 -9.25 -2.04
C VAL A 38 -9.90 -9.23 -2.32
N LYS A 39 -9.52 -8.60 -3.44
CA LYS A 39 -8.12 -8.39 -3.85
C LYS A 39 -7.76 -6.92 -3.65
N VAL A 40 -6.83 -6.67 -2.75
CA VAL A 40 -6.13 -5.38 -2.62
C VAL A 40 -5.06 -5.30 -3.70
N SER A 41 -5.11 -4.24 -4.50
CA SER A 41 -4.18 -3.96 -5.60
C SER A 41 -3.08 -2.99 -5.20
N SER A 42 -3.37 -2.00 -4.38
CA SER A 42 -2.38 -1.02 -3.90
C SER A 42 -2.75 -0.42 -2.54
N VAL A 43 -1.71 0.04 -1.84
CA VAL A 43 -1.83 0.88 -0.65
C VAL A 43 -0.94 2.11 -0.88
N GLU A 44 -1.57 3.28 -0.97
CA GLU A 44 -0.86 4.56 -1.06
C GLU A 44 -0.90 5.26 0.31
N VAL A 45 0.23 5.81 0.73
CA VAL A 45 0.33 6.60 1.97
C VAL A 45 0.73 8.02 1.61
N VAL A 46 0.01 9.01 2.14
CA VAL A 46 0.27 10.43 1.86
C VAL A 46 0.30 11.23 3.17
N PRO A 47 1.40 11.93 3.52
CA PRO A 47 2.69 11.95 2.82
C PRO A 47 3.47 10.63 3.01
N ASP A 48 4.38 10.35 2.07
CA ASP A 48 5.38 9.28 2.15
C ASP A 48 6.78 9.93 2.21
N PRO A 49 7.52 9.85 3.34
CA PRO A 49 7.19 9.14 4.57
C PRO A 49 6.16 9.90 5.44
N VAL A 50 5.49 9.17 6.35
CA VAL A 50 4.56 9.75 7.32
C VAL A 50 5.30 10.73 8.23
N VAL A 51 4.84 11.98 8.27
CA VAL A 51 5.47 13.05 9.05
C VAL A 51 4.80 13.17 10.42
N ARG A 52 5.62 13.28 11.47
CA ARG A 52 5.13 13.42 12.85
C ARG A 52 4.32 14.70 13.03
N GLY A 53 3.19 14.60 13.73
CA GLY A 53 2.33 15.75 14.04
C GLY A 53 1.51 16.24 12.84
N GLN A 54 1.64 15.62 11.67
CA GLN A 54 0.82 15.90 10.50
C GLN A 54 -0.16 14.74 10.24
N PRO A 55 -1.37 15.03 9.72
CA PRO A 55 -2.27 13.98 9.27
C PRO A 55 -1.64 13.16 8.13
N ALA A 56 -1.80 11.84 8.21
CA ALA A 56 -1.46 10.93 7.13
C ALA A 56 -2.74 10.25 6.60
N THR A 57 -2.78 10.05 5.28
CA THR A 57 -3.89 9.40 4.58
C THR A 57 -3.40 8.07 4.03
N PHE A 58 -4.15 7.00 4.33
CA PHE A 58 -3.94 5.67 3.76
C PHE A 58 -5.05 5.41 2.75
N LYS A 59 -4.71 5.23 1.47
CA LYS A 59 -5.66 4.89 0.41
C LYS A 59 -5.45 3.44 0.01
N ILE A 60 -6.46 2.62 0.26
CA ILE A 60 -6.44 1.18 -0.02
C ILE A 60 -7.30 0.95 -1.27
N SER A 61 -6.66 0.54 -2.36
CA SER A 61 -7.36 0.15 -3.58
C SER A 61 -7.64 -1.34 -3.52
N ALA A 62 -8.91 -1.71 -3.53
CA ALA A 62 -9.34 -3.11 -3.51
C ALA A 62 -10.51 -3.34 -4.47
N SER A 63 -10.63 -4.57 -4.94
CA SER A 63 -11.68 -5.01 -5.85
C SER A 63 -12.16 -6.39 -5.47
N THR A 64 -13.40 -6.70 -5.80
CA THR A 64 -13.93 -8.06 -5.76
C THR A 64 -13.87 -8.63 -7.17
N GLY A 65 -13.50 -9.91 -7.30
CA GLY A 65 -13.54 -10.57 -8.60
C GLY A 65 -14.98 -10.78 -9.09
N ASN A 66 -15.15 -11.13 -10.37
CA ASN A 66 -16.45 -11.51 -10.97
C ASN A 66 -17.08 -12.78 -10.36
N GLN A 67 -16.46 -13.35 -9.33
CA GLN A 67 -16.96 -14.52 -8.62
C GLN A 67 -18.16 -14.12 -7.74
N SER A 68 -19.35 -14.24 -8.34
CA SER A 68 -20.66 -14.21 -7.68
C SER A 68 -20.88 -13.01 -6.74
N VAL A 69 -21.21 -11.86 -7.31
CA VAL A 69 -21.66 -10.62 -6.61
C VAL A 69 -22.72 -10.89 -5.53
N LEU A 70 -23.47 -11.99 -5.62
CA LEU A 70 -24.45 -12.40 -4.62
C LEU A 70 -23.86 -12.87 -3.28
N ARG A 71 -22.66 -13.48 -3.27
CA ARG A 71 -22.06 -14.04 -2.05
C ARG A 71 -21.42 -13.00 -1.15
N LEU A 72 -21.06 -11.85 -1.70
CA LEU A 72 -20.39 -10.77 -0.97
C LEU A 72 -21.38 -9.72 -0.43
N ARG A 73 -22.68 -10.06 -0.35
CA ARG A 73 -23.66 -9.22 0.33
C ARG A 73 -23.58 -9.43 1.83
N GLY A 74 -23.58 -8.32 2.55
CA GLY A 74 -23.67 -8.34 3.99
C GLY A 74 -22.88 -7.21 4.63
N SER A 75 -22.74 -7.32 5.94
CA SER A 75 -21.92 -6.43 6.74
C SER A 75 -20.55 -7.05 6.96
N TYR A 76 -19.53 -6.27 6.71
CA TYR A 76 -18.12 -6.60 6.85
C TYR A 76 -17.50 -5.67 7.87
N THR A 77 -16.44 -6.14 8.52
CA THR A 77 -15.65 -5.33 9.44
C THR A 77 -14.24 -5.25 8.90
N LEU A 78 -13.76 -4.02 8.65
CA LEU A 78 -12.34 -3.80 8.40
C LEU A 78 -11.67 -3.56 9.74
N THR A 79 -10.69 -4.41 10.07
CA THR A 79 -9.82 -4.23 11.23
C THR A 79 -8.43 -3.88 10.74
N MET A 80 -7.93 -2.72 11.18
CA MET A 80 -6.59 -2.26 10.84
C MET A 80 -5.76 -2.19 12.12
N LYS A 81 -4.64 -2.90 12.11
CA LYS A 81 -3.65 -2.90 13.19
C LYS A 81 -2.37 -2.25 12.68
N LEU A 82 -1.88 -1.28 13.42
CA LEU A 82 -0.56 -0.72 13.19
C LEU A 82 0.39 -1.36 14.18
N LEU A 83 1.39 -2.07 13.66
CA LEU A 83 2.41 -2.73 14.46
C LEU A 83 3.70 -1.91 14.38
N GLY A 84 4.37 -1.74 15.52
CA GLY A 84 5.74 -1.24 15.57
C GLY A 84 6.76 -2.33 15.23
N ASP A 85 8.03 -1.97 15.26
CA ASP A 85 9.13 -2.86 14.87
C ASP A 85 9.27 -4.09 15.78
N SER A 86 8.81 -4.00 17.04
CA SER A 86 8.81 -5.14 17.98
C SER A 86 7.49 -5.94 17.96
N ASN A 87 6.66 -5.75 16.93
CA ASN A 87 5.31 -6.30 16.80
C ASN A 87 4.33 -5.83 17.90
N GLU A 88 4.64 -4.73 18.58
CA GLU A 88 3.74 -4.11 19.52
C GLU A 88 2.59 -3.39 18.79
N GLU A 89 1.37 -3.49 19.31
CA GLU A 89 0.20 -2.84 18.71
C GLU A 89 0.19 -1.35 19.07
N LEU A 90 0.52 -0.50 18.10
CA LEU A 90 0.48 0.96 18.25
C LEU A 90 -0.96 1.49 18.18
N THR A 91 -1.77 0.90 17.31
CA THR A 91 -3.21 1.17 17.26
C THR A 91 -3.97 -0.01 16.67
N CYS A 92 -5.22 -0.16 17.10
CA CYS A 92 -6.18 -1.13 16.58
C CYS A 92 -7.51 -0.41 16.39
N ILE A 93 -7.91 -0.25 15.14
CA ILE A 93 -9.22 0.32 14.80
C ILE A 93 -10.03 -0.70 14.03
N SER A 94 -11.34 -0.68 14.25
CA SER A 94 -12.28 -1.50 13.50
C SER A 94 -13.50 -0.69 13.14
N PHE A 95 -13.95 -0.81 11.90
CA PHE A 95 -15.20 -0.21 11.46
C PHE A 95 -15.98 -1.17 10.58
N GLY A 96 -17.30 -1.14 10.74
CA GLY A 96 -18.23 -1.93 9.95
C GLY A 96 -18.64 -1.18 8.68
N PHE A 97 -18.78 -1.90 7.57
CA PHE A 97 -19.36 -1.40 6.33
C PHE A 97 -20.18 -2.49 5.66
N SER A 98 -21.19 -2.13 4.89
CA SER A 98 -22.00 -3.12 4.15
C SER A 98 -21.68 -3.04 2.66
N ILE A 99 -21.47 -4.20 2.04
CA ILE A 99 -21.34 -4.29 0.58
C ILE A 99 -22.71 -4.68 0.01
N GLY A 100 -23.27 -3.79 -0.81
CA GLY A 100 -24.55 -3.98 -1.52
C GLY A 100 -24.36 -3.95 -3.04
N PHE A 101 -25.38 -4.40 -3.80
CA PHE A 101 -25.35 -4.29 -5.26
C PHE A 101 -25.49 -2.82 -5.65
N VAL A 102 -24.40 -2.23 -6.14
CA VAL A 102 -24.48 -1.15 -7.12
C VAL A 102 -24.06 -1.80 -8.43
N ALA A 103 -25.02 -2.06 -9.31
CA ALA A 103 -24.65 -2.37 -10.69
C ALA A 103 -23.82 -1.16 -11.17
N PRO A 104 -22.60 -1.33 -11.72
CA PRO A 104 -22.03 -0.25 -12.49
C PRO A 104 -23.07 0.06 -13.56
N ASN A 105 -23.69 1.23 -13.49
CA ASN A 105 -24.54 1.70 -14.57
C ASN A 105 -23.71 1.51 -15.85
N PRO A 106 -24.22 0.81 -16.88
CA PRO A 106 -23.58 0.94 -18.17
C PRO A 106 -23.67 2.44 -18.47
N VAL A 107 -22.52 3.10 -18.57
CA VAL A 107 -22.44 4.41 -19.20
C VAL A 107 -22.87 4.14 -20.65
N ILE A 108 -24.15 4.37 -20.93
CA ILE A 108 -24.71 4.51 -22.27
C ILE A 108 -25.04 5.97 -22.43
#